data_AF-A0A0G1Q7D6-F1
#
_entry.id   AF-A0A0G1Q7D6-F1
#
_cell.length_a   1.000
_cell.length_b   1.000
_cell.length_c   1.000
_cell.angle_alpha   90.00
_cell.angle_beta   90.00
_cell.angle_gamma   90.00
#
_symmetry.space_group_name_H-M   'P 1'
#
loop_
_entity.id
_entity.type
_entity.pdbx_description
1 polymer ?
#
loop_
_entity_poly.entity_id
_entity_poly.type
_entity_poly.pdbx_seq_one_letter_code
_entity_poly.pdbx_strand_id
1 'polypeptide(L)'
;MADSVVFQDLLELKLIDNKQKAKELLKLLAYQIGNLVNYSELGNKLNLDQRTVKKYCDIFEQSFIIFRLYPYSQRARNEITKSPKIYFWDLGIRNAIINNFDDLHLRPDGGAMFENFIIAELHKINSYQNSLYKMYYWRLKSGSEIDLVLTQGSELYGCEIKTQHTAITPTFATRYPHAHTHVITLENFY
;
A
#
# COMPACT_ATOMS: atom_id res chain seq x y z
N MET A 1 -22.04 -12.49 2.23
CA MET A 1 -22.82 -11.77 3.27
C MET A 1 -22.08 -10.57 3.88
N ALA A 2 -20.74 -10.51 3.84
CA ALA A 2 -19.98 -9.33 4.29
C ALA A 2 -19.95 -8.15 3.29
N ASP A 3 -20.24 -8.38 2.00
CA ASP A 3 -20.22 -7.33 0.96
C ASP A 3 -21.25 -6.21 1.13
N SER A 4 -22.27 -6.43 1.97
CA SER A 4 -23.41 -5.50 2.02
C SER A 4 -23.30 -4.50 3.15
N VAL A 5 -22.87 -4.83 4.37
CA VAL A 5 -23.08 -3.90 5.49
C VAL A 5 -22.03 -2.78 5.49
N VAL A 6 -20.75 -3.12 5.44
CA VAL A 6 -19.65 -2.15 5.42
C VAL A 6 -19.68 -1.29 4.15
N PHE A 7 -20.00 -1.90 3.02
CA PHE A 7 -20.04 -1.20 1.74
C PHE A 7 -21.30 -0.33 1.58
N GLN A 8 -22.45 -0.72 2.15
CA GLN A 8 -23.67 0.10 2.07
C GLN A 8 -23.54 1.38 2.91
N ASP A 9 -23.04 1.29 4.15
CA ASP A 9 -22.87 2.47 5.00
C ASP A 9 -21.88 3.49 4.39
N LEU A 10 -20.82 2.99 3.73
CA LEU A 10 -19.83 3.82 3.03
C LEU A 10 -20.33 4.42 1.71
N LEU A 11 -21.23 3.72 1.01
CA LEU A 11 -21.87 4.20 -0.22
C LEU A 11 -23.10 5.08 0.03
N GLU A 12 -23.63 5.16 1.25
CA GLU A 12 -24.72 6.06 1.62
C GLU A 12 -24.26 7.51 1.80
N LEU A 13 -22.95 7.73 1.89
CA LEU A 13 -22.37 9.06 1.74
C LEU A 13 -22.61 9.54 0.30
N LYS A 14 -23.34 10.67 0.16
CA LYS A 14 -23.58 11.41 -1.10
C LYS A 14 -22.32 11.81 -1.89
N LEU A 15 -21.14 11.32 -1.49
CA LEU A 15 -19.83 11.61 -2.06
C LEU A 15 -19.50 10.72 -3.26
N ILE A 16 -20.09 9.53 -3.37
CA ILE A 16 -19.85 8.61 -4.50
C ILE A 16 -20.99 8.72 -5.53
N ASP A 17 -20.66 9.35 -6.65
CA ASP A 17 -21.63 9.60 -7.73
C ASP A 17 -22.03 8.30 -8.47
N ASN A 18 -21.08 7.36 -8.65
CA ASN A 18 -21.30 6.08 -9.31
C ASN A 18 -20.79 4.92 -8.44
N LYS A 19 -21.72 4.31 -7.69
CA LYS A 19 -21.46 3.21 -6.76
C LYS A 19 -20.83 1.98 -7.43
N GLN A 20 -21.28 1.65 -8.64
CA GLN A 20 -20.76 0.51 -9.39
C GLN A 20 -19.30 0.73 -9.79
N LYS A 21 -18.97 1.92 -10.29
CA LYS A 21 -17.61 2.28 -10.67
C LYS A 21 -16.66 2.37 -9.47
N ALA A 22 -17.15 2.81 -8.32
CA ALA A 22 -16.39 2.77 -7.08
C ALA A 22 -16.04 1.33 -6.66
N LYS A 23 -17.01 0.40 -6.72
CA LYS A 23 -16.76 -1.03 -6.48
C LYS A 23 -15.72 -1.62 -7.43
N GLU A 24 -15.85 -1.34 -8.73
CA GLU A 24 -14.89 -1.78 -9.75
C GLU A 24 -13.49 -1.22 -9.50
N LEU A 25 -13.37 0.07 -9.13
CA LEU A 25 -12.10 0.69 -8.77
C LEU A 25 -11.46 0.00 -7.57
N LEU A 26 -12.23 -0.20 -6.49
CA LEU A 26 -11.69 -0.85 -5.30
C LEU A 26 -11.22 -2.28 -5.60
N LYS A 27 -11.94 -3.01 -6.48
CA LYS A 27 -11.52 -4.33 -6.95
C LYS A 27 -10.21 -4.28 -7.75
N LEU A 28 -10.04 -3.30 -8.63
CA LEU A 28 -8.77 -3.09 -9.35
C LEU A 28 -7.63 -2.77 -8.39
N LEU A 29 -7.87 -1.93 -7.38
CA LEU A 29 -6.89 -1.63 -6.33
C LEU A 29 -6.52 -2.88 -5.53
N ALA A 30 -7.50 -3.74 -5.19
CA ALA A 30 -7.26 -5.00 -4.50
C ALA A 30 -6.38 -5.96 -5.32
N TYR A 31 -6.58 -6.06 -6.64
CA TYR A 31 -5.74 -6.91 -7.50
C TYR A 31 -4.31 -6.39 -7.68
N GLN A 32 -4.07 -5.08 -7.57
CA GLN A 32 -2.76 -4.46 -7.73
C GLN A 32 -2.17 -3.96 -6.39
N ILE A 33 -2.53 -4.59 -5.29
CA ILE A 33 -2.06 -4.24 -3.94
C ILE A 33 -0.52 -4.15 -3.92
N GLY A 34 0.02 -3.08 -3.33
CA GLY A 34 1.47 -2.84 -3.29
C GLY A 34 2.12 -2.42 -4.63
N ASN A 35 1.38 -2.35 -5.74
CA ASN A 35 1.90 -1.80 -6.99
C ASN A 35 1.70 -0.28 -7.09
N LEU A 36 2.53 0.35 -7.93
CA LEU A 36 2.41 1.78 -8.23
C LEU A 36 1.08 2.08 -8.93
N VAL A 37 0.35 3.05 -8.39
CA VAL A 37 -0.95 3.44 -8.92
C VAL A 37 -0.78 4.47 -10.04
N ASN A 38 -1.33 4.13 -11.20
CA ASN A 38 -1.53 5.06 -12.31
C ASN A 38 -3.01 5.44 -12.41
N TYR A 39 -3.36 6.59 -11.85
CA TYR A 39 -4.74 7.09 -11.86
C TYR A 39 -5.32 7.28 -13.27
N SER A 40 -4.48 7.61 -14.26
CA SER A 40 -4.92 7.77 -15.65
C SER A 40 -5.29 6.42 -16.26
N GLU A 41 -4.46 5.40 -16.03
CA GLU A 41 -4.74 4.03 -16.48
C GLU A 41 -6.02 3.47 -15.86
N LEU A 42 -6.22 3.66 -14.55
CA LEU A 42 -7.44 3.23 -13.86
C LEU A 42 -8.68 3.99 -14.37
N GLY A 43 -8.53 5.28 -14.63
CA GLY A 43 -9.59 6.10 -15.25
C GLY A 43 -10.00 5.56 -16.61
N ASN A 44 -9.03 5.28 -17.48
CA ASN A 44 -9.27 4.73 -18.81
C ASN A 44 -9.96 3.35 -18.74
N LYS A 45 -9.52 2.45 -17.85
CA LYS A 45 -10.15 1.12 -17.68
C LYS A 45 -11.61 1.21 -17.21
N LEU A 46 -11.93 2.21 -16.39
CA LEU A 46 -13.26 2.36 -15.79
C LEU A 46 -14.15 3.35 -16.54
N ASN A 47 -13.64 4.04 -17.57
CA ASN A 47 -14.29 5.18 -18.20
C ASN A 47 -14.63 6.30 -17.19
N LEU A 48 -13.64 6.66 -16.37
CA LEU A 48 -13.70 7.77 -15.41
C LEU A 48 -12.57 8.75 -15.72
N ASP A 49 -12.81 10.03 -15.47
CA ASP A 49 -11.71 11.00 -15.47
C ASP A 49 -10.78 10.79 -14.26
N GLN A 50 -9.52 11.21 -14.39
CA GLN A 50 -8.49 11.02 -13.36
C GLN A 50 -8.86 11.67 -12.02
N ARG A 51 -9.60 12.79 -12.03
CA ARG A 51 -10.01 13.50 -10.81
C ARG A 51 -11.06 12.68 -10.05
N THR A 52 -11.99 12.04 -10.75
CA THR A 52 -12.98 11.14 -10.15
C THR A 52 -12.32 9.91 -9.54
N VAL A 53 -11.33 9.29 -10.22
CA VAL A 53 -10.57 8.17 -9.64
C VAL A 53 -9.88 8.58 -8.35
N LYS A 54 -9.20 9.74 -8.34
CA LYS A 54 -8.55 10.28 -7.13
C LYS A 54 -9.55 10.53 -6.02
N LYS A 55 -10.69 11.18 -6.32
CA LYS A 55 -11.79 11.42 -5.38
C LYS A 55 -12.26 10.11 -4.72
N TYR A 56 -12.43 9.04 -5.49
CA TYR A 56 -12.84 7.75 -4.94
C TYR A 56 -11.77 7.13 -4.07
N CYS A 57 -10.50 7.16 -4.48
CA CYS A 57 -9.39 6.74 -3.61
C CYS A 57 -9.34 7.55 -2.30
N ASP A 58 -9.57 8.87 -2.34
CA ASP A 58 -9.60 9.72 -1.15
C ASP A 58 -10.74 9.32 -0.21
N ILE A 59 -11.92 9.00 -0.75
CA ILE A 59 -13.05 8.51 0.03
C ILE A 59 -12.69 7.18 0.69
N PHE A 60 -12.12 6.22 -0.05
CA PHE A 60 -11.73 4.92 0.51
C PHE A 60 -10.67 5.05 1.61
N GLU A 61 -9.74 6.00 1.47
CA GLU A 61 -8.70 6.27 2.46
C GLU A 61 -9.27 6.91 3.73
N GLN A 62 -10.14 7.92 3.60
CA GLN A 62 -10.86 8.52 4.74
C GLN A 62 -11.80 7.54 5.46
N SER A 63 -12.19 6.48 4.75
CA SER A 63 -13.04 5.41 5.25
C SER A 63 -12.26 4.26 5.90
N PHE A 64 -10.94 4.40 6.04
CA PHE A 64 -10.05 3.35 6.57
C PHE A 64 -10.15 2.01 5.83
N ILE A 65 -10.51 2.03 4.53
CA ILE A 65 -10.45 0.83 3.69
C ILE A 65 -9.02 0.63 3.19
N ILE A 66 -8.43 1.71 2.68
CA ILE A 66 -7.10 1.73 2.08
C ILE A 66 -6.21 2.79 2.74
N PHE A 67 -4.93 2.71 2.48
CA PHE A 67 -3.98 3.80 2.73
C PHE A 67 -2.94 3.85 1.61
N ARG A 68 -2.33 5.03 1.43
CA ARG A 68 -1.29 5.28 0.44
C ARG A 68 0.10 5.30 1.07
N LEU A 69 1.03 4.58 0.44
CA LEU A 69 2.45 4.66 0.73
C LEU A 69 3.15 5.45 -0.37
N TYR A 70 3.76 6.56 -0.02
CA TYR A 70 4.43 7.47 -0.97
C TYR A 70 5.93 7.17 -1.07
N PRO A 71 6.61 7.58 -2.16
CA PRO A 71 8.04 7.36 -2.29
C PRO A 71 8.82 8.30 -1.37
N TYR A 72 9.85 7.75 -0.74
CA TYR A 72 10.85 8.50 0.00
C TYR A 72 11.64 9.43 -0.93
N SER A 73 11.72 10.70 -0.57
CA SER A 73 12.53 11.68 -1.28
C SER A 73 13.18 12.65 -0.30
N GLN A 74 14.51 12.79 -0.35
CA GLN A 74 15.22 13.83 0.42
C GLN A 74 14.71 15.25 0.13
N ARG A 75 14.04 15.46 -1.02
CA ARG A 75 13.36 16.71 -1.36
C ARG A 75 11.86 16.55 -1.13
N ALA A 76 11.35 17.12 -0.03
CA ALA A 76 9.95 17.05 0.40
C ALA A 76 8.95 17.51 -0.68
N ARG A 77 9.32 18.49 -1.52
CA ARG A 77 8.43 19.05 -2.56
C ARG A 77 8.03 18.05 -3.66
N ASN A 78 8.74 16.92 -3.79
CA ASN A 78 8.51 15.93 -4.83
C ASN A 78 7.88 14.62 -4.32
N GLU A 79 7.53 14.52 -3.04
CA GLU A 79 6.92 13.29 -2.47
C GLU A 79 5.45 13.17 -2.85
N ILE A 80 4.71 14.28 -2.82
CA ILE A 80 3.25 14.31 -3.02
C ILE A 80 2.84 14.13 -4.49
N THR A 81 3.73 14.46 -5.44
CA THR A 81 3.42 14.42 -6.88
C THR A 81 3.67 13.07 -7.54
N LYS A 82 4.29 12.12 -6.81
CA LYS A 82 4.64 10.80 -7.35
C LYS A 82 3.54 9.78 -7.08
N SER A 83 3.47 8.77 -7.95
CA SER A 83 2.53 7.65 -7.84
C SER A 83 2.69 6.94 -6.50
N PRO A 84 1.65 6.85 -5.66
CA PRO A 84 1.70 6.05 -4.45
C PRO A 84 1.56 4.56 -4.78
N LYS A 85 1.97 3.72 -3.83
CA LYS A 85 1.43 2.36 -3.69
C LYS A 85 0.17 2.42 -2.83
N ILE A 86 -0.81 1.57 -3.12
CA ILE A 86 -2.03 1.45 -2.30
C ILE A 86 -2.06 0.09 -1.61
N TYR A 87 -2.38 0.13 -0.32
CA TYR A 87 -2.56 -1.02 0.56
C TYR A 87 -3.91 -0.93 1.27
N PHE A 88 -4.34 -2.05 1.84
CA PHE A 88 -5.59 -2.19 2.59
C PHE A 88 -5.30 -2.28 4.09
N TRP A 89 -6.12 -1.63 4.91
CA TRP A 89 -6.00 -1.76 6.36
C TRP A 89 -6.35 -3.17 6.85
N ASP A 90 -7.28 -3.83 6.17
CA ASP A 90 -7.77 -5.16 6.50
C ASP A 90 -7.71 -6.08 5.27
N LEU A 91 -6.93 -7.16 5.38
CA LEU A 91 -6.77 -8.14 4.31
C LEU A 91 -8.00 -9.03 4.13
N GLY A 92 -8.83 -9.20 5.15
CA GLY A 92 -10.12 -9.89 5.06
C GLY A 92 -11.11 -9.11 4.20
N ILE A 93 -11.20 -7.79 4.38
CA ILE A 93 -11.99 -6.88 3.51
C ILE A 93 -11.46 -6.96 2.08
N ARG A 94 -10.15 -6.84 1.89
CA ARG A 94 -9.52 -6.96 0.57
C ARG A 94 -9.86 -8.29 -0.11
N ASN A 95 -9.77 -9.40 0.62
CA ASN A 95 -10.04 -10.74 0.12
C ASN A 95 -11.52 -10.94 -0.23
N ALA A 96 -12.44 -10.37 0.55
CA ALA A 96 -13.87 -10.37 0.25
C ALA A 96 -14.16 -9.65 -1.08
N ILE A 97 -13.54 -8.48 -1.32
CA ILE A 97 -13.72 -7.70 -2.56
C ILE A 97 -13.37 -8.49 -3.83
N ILE A 98 -12.35 -9.36 -3.76
CA ILE A 98 -11.93 -10.19 -4.90
C ILE A 98 -12.43 -11.63 -4.82
N ASN A 99 -13.20 -11.98 -3.78
CA ASN A 99 -13.68 -13.32 -3.47
C ASN A 99 -12.57 -14.38 -3.54
N ASN A 100 -11.42 -14.11 -2.91
CA ASN A 100 -10.32 -15.06 -2.82
C ASN A 100 -9.90 -15.18 -1.35
N PHE A 101 -10.12 -16.36 -0.78
CA PHE A 101 -9.75 -16.73 0.59
C PHE A 101 -8.81 -17.94 0.62
N ASP A 102 -8.16 -18.25 -0.50
CA ASP A 102 -7.21 -19.35 -0.58
C ASP A 102 -6.04 -19.12 0.39
N ASP A 103 -5.37 -20.21 0.79
CA ASP A 103 -4.18 -20.12 1.63
C ASP A 103 -3.06 -19.31 0.96
N LEU A 104 -2.29 -18.57 1.77
CA LEU A 104 -1.25 -17.66 1.29
C LEU A 104 -0.27 -18.31 0.30
N HIS A 105 0.08 -19.58 0.54
CA HIS A 105 1.04 -20.34 -0.27
C HIS A 105 0.48 -20.82 -1.62
N LEU A 106 -0.85 -20.89 -1.76
CA LEU A 106 -1.52 -21.33 -2.99
C LEU A 106 -1.80 -20.17 -3.94
N ARG A 107 -1.56 -18.94 -3.49
CA ARG A 107 -1.97 -17.73 -4.17
C ARG A 107 -0.82 -17.05 -4.90
N PRO A 108 -1.07 -16.52 -6.12
CA PRO A 108 -0.05 -15.79 -6.87
C PRO A 108 0.31 -14.44 -6.22
N ASP A 109 -0.58 -13.87 -5.40
CA ASP A 109 -0.40 -12.58 -4.73
C ASP A 109 0.07 -12.71 -3.27
N GLY A 110 0.49 -13.91 -2.83
CA GLY A 110 0.88 -14.18 -1.43
C GLY A 110 2.01 -13.26 -0.93
N GLY A 111 2.99 -12.96 -1.77
CA GLY A 111 4.05 -12.00 -1.43
C GLY A 111 3.52 -10.59 -1.16
N ALA A 112 2.65 -10.08 -2.02
CA ALA A 112 2.06 -8.76 -1.89
C ALA A 112 1.07 -8.67 -0.70
N MET A 113 0.38 -9.77 -0.38
CA MET A 113 -0.43 -9.87 0.82
C MET A 113 0.41 -9.78 2.09
N PHE A 114 1.53 -10.51 2.15
CA PHE A 114 2.44 -10.44 3.28
C PHE A 114 3.06 -9.05 3.43
N GLU A 115 3.48 -8.42 2.32
CA GLU A 115 3.94 -7.04 2.31
C GLU A 115 2.90 -6.08 2.88
N ASN A 116 1.65 -6.15 2.41
CA ASN A 116 0.56 -5.34 2.95
C ASN A 116 0.38 -5.59 4.45
N PHE A 117 0.37 -6.85 4.89
CA PHE A 117 0.18 -7.20 6.30
C PHE A 117 1.23 -6.48 7.16
N ILE A 118 2.52 -6.65 6.84
CA ILE A 118 3.61 -6.03 7.59
C ILE A 118 3.49 -4.51 7.62
N ILE A 119 3.24 -3.87 6.48
CA ILE A 119 3.14 -2.41 6.40
C ILE A 119 1.94 -1.90 7.21
N ALA A 120 0.79 -2.58 7.13
CA ALA A 120 -0.41 -2.21 7.89
C ALA A 120 -0.21 -2.38 9.41
N GLU A 121 0.43 -3.47 9.85
CA GLU A 121 0.77 -3.67 11.27
C GLU A 121 1.75 -2.61 11.77
N LEU A 122 2.78 -2.28 10.98
CA LEU A 122 3.74 -1.23 11.35
C LEU A 122 3.09 0.15 11.45
N HIS A 123 2.13 0.48 10.57
CA HIS A 123 1.32 1.69 10.72
C HIS A 123 0.55 1.71 12.04
N LYS A 124 -0.09 0.58 12.39
CA LYS A 124 -0.86 0.45 13.64
C LYS A 124 0.03 0.57 14.86
N ILE A 125 1.15 -0.15 14.90
CA ILE A 125 2.14 -0.09 16.00
C ILE A 125 2.69 1.32 16.16
N ASN A 126 3.10 1.97 15.05
CA ASN A 126 3.61 3.34 15.06
C ASN A 126 2.59 4.34 15.65
N SER A 127 1.29 4.15 15.36
CA SER A 127 0.20 4.93 15.92
C SER A 127 0.00 4.65 17.42
N TYR A 128 -0.09 3.36 17.81
CA TYR A 128 -0.35 2.96 19.21
C TYR A 128 0.77 3.35 20.16
N GLN A 129 2.02 3.31 19.70
CA GLN A 129 3.20 3.67 20.47
C GLN A 129 3.56 5.15 20.36
N ASN A 130 2.86 5.91 19.52
CA ASN A 130 3.19 7.31 19.19
C ASN A 130 4.67 7.47 18.80
N SER A 131 5.18 6.52 17.99
CA SER A 131 6.60 6.46 17.62
C SER A 131 7.00 7.50 16.57
N LEU A 132 6.02 8.18 15.94
CA LEU A 132 6.22 9.30 14.99
C LEU A 132 7.11 8.97 13.78
N TYR A 133 7.27 7.69 13.43
CA TYR A 133 7.95 7.31 12.19
C TYR A 133 7.11 7.72 10.98
N LYS A 134 7.77 8.27 9.98
CA LYS A 134 7.18 8.45 8.65
C LYS A 134 7.48 7.22 7.81
N MET A 135 6.48 6.74 7.08
CA MET A 135 6.54 5.50 6.30
C MET A 135 6.46 5.81 4.82
N TYR A 136 7.35 5.20 4.04
CA TYR A 136 7.50 5.41 2.61
C TYR A 136 7.85 4.09 1.91
N TYR A 137 7.88 4.07 0.59
CA TYR A 137 8.67 3.09 -0.17
C TYR A 137 9.86 3.80 -0.83
N TRP A 138 10.84 3.07 -1.37
CA TRP A 138 11.90 3.71 -2.17
C TRP A 138 12.11 2.97 -3.49
N ARG A 139 12.25 3.71 -4.59
CA ARG A 139 12.47 3.14 -5.91
C ARG A 139 13.34 4.03 -6.79
N LEU A 140 14.23 3.42 -7.58
CA LEU A 140 14.99 4.08 -8.64
C LEU A 140 14.36 3.85 -10.02
N LYS A 141 14.66 4.76 -10.96
CA LYS A 141 14.31 4.58 -12.37
C LYS A 141 14.93 3.31 -12.99
N SER A 142 16.08 2.87 -12.47
CA SER A 142 16.75 1.63 -12.87
C SER A 142 16.03 0.35 -12.40
N GLY A 143 15.00 0.46 -11.56
CA GLY A 143 14.19 -0.66 -11.11
C GLY A 143 14.50 -1.17 -9.70
N SER A 144 15.61 -0.78 -9.07
CA SER A 144 15.88 -1.12 -7.67
C SER A 144 14.82 -0.52 -6.74
N GLU A 145 14.35 -1.31 -5.78
CA GLU A 145 13.25 -0.97 -4.89
C GLU A 145 13.53 -1.45 -3.47
N ILE A 146 13.00 -0.72 -2.49
CA ILE A 146 12.87 -1.12 -1.09
C ILE A 146 11.40 -0.94 -0.72
N ASP A 147 10.82 -2.01 -0.17
CA ASP A 147 9.38 -2.16 0.04
C ASP A 147 8.86 -1.15 1.07
N LEU A 148 9.61 -0.95 2.16
CA LEU A 148 9.30 0.01 3.22
C LEU A 148 10.54 0.80 3.66
N VAL A 149 10.38 2.11 3.82
CA VAL A 149 11.37 3.02 4.41
C VAL A 149 10.74 3.75 5.59
N LEU A 150 11.40 3.70 6.73
CA LEU A 150 11.00 4.40 7.95
C LEU A 150 11.96 5.55 8.24
N THR A 151 11.43 6.72 8.59
CA THR A 151 12.26 7.85 9.02
C THR A 151 11.76 8.49 10.30
N GLN A 152 12.68 8.80 11.19
CA GLN A 152 12.44 9.57 12.42
C GLN A 152 13.70 10.38 12.77
N GLY A 153 13.63 11.70 12.68
CA GLY A 153 14.81 12.55 12.88
C GLY A 153 15.91 12.24 11.86
N SER A 154 17.09 11.83 12.34
CA SER A 154 18.23 11.39 11.53
C SER A 154 18.15 9.91 11.10
N GLU A 155 17.30 9.13 11.75
CA GLU A 155 17.25 7.69 11.55
C GLU A 155 16.55 7.34 10.25
N LEU A 156 17.14 6.40 9.51
CA LEU A 156 16.65 5.91 8.23
C LEU A 156 16.75 4.39 8.21
N TYR A 157 15.61 3.72 8.11
CA TYR A 157 15.54 2.27 7.97
C TYR A 157 14.99 1.91 6.59
N GLY A 158 15.65 0.99 5.90
CA GLY A 158 15.16 0.36 4.67
C GLY A 158 14.86 -1.11 4.93
N CYS A 159 13.61 -1.51 4.67
CA CYS A 159 13.11 -2.85 4.91
C CYS A 159 12.66 -3.49 3.60
N GLU A 160 13.23 -4.65 3.27
CA GLU A 160 12.66 -5.55 2.25
C GLU A 160 11.72 -6.55 2.94
N ILE A 161 10.53 -6.75 2.35
CA ILE A 161 9.53 -7.68 2.89
C ILE A 161 9.39 -8.82 1.90
N LYS A 162 9.71 -10.03 2.35
CA LYS A 162 9.75 -11.23 1.50
C LYS A 162 9.11 -12.41 2.21
N THR A 163 8.44 -13.30 1.51
CA THR A 163 7.92 -14.54 2.13
C THR A 163 9.03 -15.54 2.48
N GLN A 164 10.19 -15.42 1.84
CA GLN A 164 11.37 -16.27 2.06
C GLN A 164 12.63 -15.41 2.16
N HIS A 165 13.63 -15.89 2.90
CA HIS A 165 14.89 -15.18 3.06
C HIS A 165 15.64 -15.04 1.73
N THR A 166 15.93 -13.81 1.32
CA THR A 166 16.68 -13.47 0.10
C THR A 166 17.67 -12.35 0.42
N ALA A 167 18.78 -12.27 -0.32
CA ALA A 167 19.77 -11.21 -0.14
C ALA A 167 19.18 -9.82 -0.47
N ILE A 168 19.47 -8.82 0.37
CA ILE A 168 19.05 -7.42 0.17
C ILE A 168 19.74 -6.86 -1.06
N THR A 169 19.01 -6.04 -1.82
CA THR A 169 19.60 -5.25 -2.90
C THR A 169 20.57 -4.20 -2.32
N PRO A 170 21.89 -4.28 -2.61
CA PRO A 170 22.88 -3.38 -1.99
C PRO A 170 22.70 -1.92 -2.41
N THR A 171 21.96 -1.66 -3.49
CA THR A 171 21.75 -0.32 -4.06
C THR A 171 21.23 0.70 -3.05
N PHE A 172 20.33 0.30 -2.14
CA PHE A 172 19.82 1.22 -1.12
C PHE A 172 20.90 1.59 -0.10
N ALA A 173 21.59 0.59 0.46
CA ALA A 173 22.69 0.78 1.41
C ALA A 173 23.83 1.61 0.79
N THR A 174 24.17 1.37 -0.48
CA THR A 174 25.18 2.18 -1.20
C THR A 174 24.75 3.64 -1.34
N ARG A 175 23.46 3.90 -1.58
CA ARG A 175 22.94 5.27 -1.73
C ARG A 175 22.79 5.98 -0.39
N TYR A 176 22.47 5.24 0.67
CA TYR A 176 22.30 5.76 2.02
C TYR A 176 23.17 4.96 3.00
N PRO A 177 24.48 5.24 3.07
CA PRO A 177 25.41 4.44 3.89
C PRO A 177 25.13 4.46 5.39
N HIS A 178 24.39 5.47 5.87
CA HIS A 178 23.97 5.59 7.27
C HIS A 178 22.63 4.89 7.55
N ALA A 179 21.97 4.34 6.53
CA ALA A 179 20.69 3.67 6.73
C ALA A 179 20.87 2.27 7.31
N HIS A 180 19.99 1.90 8.23
CA HIS A 180 19.85 0.53 8.70
C HIS A 180 19.04 -0.27 7.68
N THR A 181 19.50 -1.48 7.32
CA THR A 181 18.79 -2.34 6.37
C THR A 181 18.33 -3.63 7.00
N HIS A 182 17.07 -4.00 6.78
CA HIS A 182 16.45 -5.19 7.35
C HIS A 182 15.73 -6.02 6.27
N VAL A 183 15.71 -7.35 6.43
CA VAL A 183 14.78 -8.23 5.71
C VAL A 183 13.75 -8.74 6.70
N ILE A 184 12.49 -8.51 6.38
CA ILE A 184 11.35 -9.05 7.13
C ILE A 184 10.80 -10.24 6.35
N THR A 185 10.70 -11.38 7.00
CA THR A 185 10.21 -12.65 6.47
C THR A 185 9.16 -13.28 7.36
N LEU A 186 8.48 -14.30 6.85
CA LEU A 186 7.56 -15.14 7.63
C LEU A 186 8.22 -15.78 8.87
N GLU A 187 9.55 -15.86 8.90
CA GLU A 187 10.32 -16.50 9.98
C GLU A 187 10.83 -15.52 11.04
N ASN A 188 10.72 -14.20 10.82
CA ASN A 188 11.34 -13.19 11.70
C ASN A 188 10.49 -11.94 11.96
N PHE A 189 9.21 -11.91 11.57
CA PHE A 189 8.36 -10.74 11.71
C PHE A 189 7.73 -10.55 13.11
N TYR A 190 7.94 -11.49 14.04
CA TYR A 190 7.33 -11.52 15.37
C TYR A 190 8.07 -10.68 16.41
#